data_AF-A0A497VCD8-F1
#
_entry.id   AF-A0A497VCD8-F1
#
_cell.length_a   1.000
_cell.length_b   1.000
_cell.length_c   1.000
_cell.angle_alpha   90.00
_cell.angle_beta   90.00
_cell.angle_gamma   90.00
#
_symmetry.space_group_name_H-M   'P 1'
#
loop_
_entity.id
_entity.type
_entity.pdbx_description
1 polymer ?
#
loop_
_entity_poly.entity_id
_entity_poly.type
_entity_poly.pdbx_seq_one_letter_code
_entity_poly.pdbx_strand_id
1 'polypeptide(L)'
;MAKIDLKSLSLTELKALNARVEKAIERHGKKQKGKALALVKAKAKELGFSLDELTGGAPAKKTTAKKPAKAAYRHPDDASKTWAGRGARPLWLKDALNSGKSLEDFKV
;
A
#
# COMPACT_ATOMS: atom_id res chain seq x y z
N MET A 1 5.18 -31.15 17.48
CA MET A 1 5.75 -29.83 17.81
C MET A 1 7.20 -30.04 18.19
N ALA A 2 8.14 -29.30 17.61
CA ALA A 2 9.55 -29.40 17.99
C ALA A 2 9.74 -28.83 19.40
N LYS A 3 10.28 -29.64 20.32
CA LYS A 3 10.71 -29.16 21.65
C LYS A 3 12.03 -28.42 21.46
N ILE A 4 12.05 -27.13 21.78
CA ILE A 4 13.27 -26.33 21.81
C ILE A 4 13.94 -26.59 23.16
N ASP A 5 15.18 -27.09 23.16
CA ASP A 5 15.94 -27.27 24.40
C ASP A 5 16.49 -25.92 24.88
N LEU A 6 16.03 -25.48 26.05
CA LEU A 6 16.35 -24.17 26.62
C LEU A 6 17.61 -24.19 27.49
N LYS A 7 18.14 -25.38 27.85
CA LYS A 7 19.24 -25.52 28.79
C LYS A 7 20.60 -25.39 28.10
N SER A 8 20.68 -25.70 26.81
CA SER A 8 21.90 -25.57 26.01
C SER A 8 22.10 -24.18 25.39
N LEU A 9 21.11 -23.29 25.48
CA LEU A 9 21.15 -21.96 24.84
C LEU A 9 21.89 -20.95 25.73
N SER A 10 22.77 -20.15 25.14
CA SER A 10 23.40 -19.02 25.81
C SER A 10 22.41 -17.88 26.08
N LEU A 11 22.74 -16.97 27.00
CA LEU A 11 21.89 -15.82 27.34
C LEU A 11 21.53 -14.98 26.11
N THR A 12 22.47 -14.81 25.18
CA THR A 12 22.26 -14.10 23.91
C THR A 12 21.26 -14.83 23.01
N GLU A 13 21.35 -16.15 22.92
CA GLU A 13 20.44 -16.96 22.11
C GLU A 13 19.04 -17.06 22.72
N LEU A 14 18.92 -17.10 24.05
CA LEU A 14 17.66 -17.03 24.77
C LEU A 14 16.94 -15.70 24.51
N LYS A 15 17.67 -14.56 24.56
CA LYS A 15 17.11 -13.24 24.22
C LYS A 15 16.68 -13.16 22.76
N ALA A 16 17.48 -13.70 21.84
CA ALA A 16 17.14 -13.75 20.42
C ALA A 16 15.90 -14.61 20.14
N LEU A 17 15.76 -15.74 20.85
CA LEU A 17 14.59 -16.60 20.77
C LEU A 17 13.34 -15.89 21.31
N ASN A 18 13.45 -15.19 22.45
CA ASN A 18 12.33 -14.42 23.00
C ASN A 18 11.82 -13.37 22.01
N ALA A 19 12.71 -12.59 21.40
CA ALA A 19 12.34 -11.59 20.40
C ALA A 19 11.66 -12.22 19.16
N ARG A 20 12.08 -13.43 18.76
CA ARG A 20 11.43 -14.18 17.66
C ARG A 20 10.05 -14.68 18.06
N VAL A 21 9.90 -15.15 19.30
CA VAL A 21 8.62 -15.61 19.85
C VAL A 21 7.63 -14.44 19.95
N GLU A 22 8.05 -13.28 20.46
CA GLU A 22 7.21 -12.08 20.51
C GLU A 22 6.70 -11.68 19.12
N LYS A 23 7.61 -11.60 18.13
CA LYS A 23 7.22 -11.33 16.73
C LYS A 23 6.26 -12.38 16.17
N ALA A 24 6.48 -13.65 16.51
CA ALA A 24 5.60 -14.74 16.08
C ALA A 24 4.21 -14.63 16.72
N ILE A 25 4.11 -14.27 18.00
CA ILE A 25 2.86 -14.02 18.72
C ILE A 25 2.13 -12.84 18.11
N GLU A 26 2.81 -11.70 17.86
CA GLU A 26 2.20 -10.54 17.22
C GLU A 26 1.65 -10.87 15.82
N ARG A 27 2.44 -11.60 15.02
CA ARG A 27 2.02 -12.04 13.68
C ARG A 27 0.80 -12.96 13.78
N HIS A 28 0.78 -13.85 14.76
CA HIS A 28 -0.36 -14.74 14.99
C HIS A 28 -1.59 -13.93 15.43
N GLY A 29 -1.44 -13.00 16.35
CA GLY A 29 -2.51 -12.10 16.81
C GLY A 29 -3.09 -11.25 15.67
N LYS A 30 -2.26 -10.66 14.81
CA LYS A 30 -2.69 -9.94 13.61
C LYS A 30 -3.45 -10.85 12.64
N LYS A 31 -2.96 -12.08 12.41
CA LYS A 31 -3.61 -13.07 11.54
C LYS A 31 -4.95 -13.52 12.11
N GLN A 32 -5.05 -13.74 13.42
CA GLN A 32 -6.29 -14.13 14.10
C GLN A 32 -7.31 -12.98 14.08
N LYS A 33 -6.90 -11.74 14.36
CA LYS A 33 -7.76 -10.56 14.22
C LYS A 33 -8.29 -10.40 12.80
N GLY A 34 -7.43 -10.55 11.79
CA GLY A 34 -7.84 -10.51 10.38
C GLY A 34 -8.83 -11.61 10.00
N LYS A 35 -8.61 -12.84 10.49
CA LYS A 35 -9.56 -13.96 10.29
C LYS A 35 -10.90 -13.69 10.97
N ALA A 36 -10.90 -13.21 12.21
CA ALA A 36 -12.12 -12.87 12.94
C ALA A 36 -12.92 -11.79 12.19
N LEU A 37 -12.24 -10.73 11.73
CA LEU A 37 -12.87 -9.65 10.96
C LEU A 37 -13.42 -10.16 9.62
N ALA A 38 -12.70 -11.04 8.93
CA ALA A 38 -13.17 -11.67 7.70
C ALA A 38 -14.42 -12.56 7.92
N LEU A 39 -14.46 -13.33 9.01
CA LEU A 39 -15.61 -14.16 9.37
C LEU A 39 -16.83 -13.32 9.71
N VAL A 40 -16.65 -12.27 10.53
CA VAL A 40 -17.74 -11.33 10.86
C VAL A 40 -18.23 -10.62 9.61
N LYS A 41 -17.33 -10.21 8.70
CA LYS A 41 -17.68 -9.59 7.42
C LYS A 41 -18.48 -10.54 6.52
N ALA A 42 -18.05 -11.80 6.43
CA ALA A 42 -18.72 -12.81 5.63
C ALA A 42 -20.13 -13.07 6.17
N LYS A 43 -20.27 -13.23 7.49
CA LYS A 43 -21.57 -13.42 8.16
C LYS A 43 -22.49 -12.21 8.01
N ALA A 44 -21.96 -10.99 8.14
CA ALA A 44 -22.74 -9.77 7.88
C ALA A 44 -23.26 -9.75 6.44
N LYS A 45 -22.40 -10.07 5.46
CA LYS A 45 -22.77 -10.12 4.04
C LYS A 45 -23.83 -11.19 3.75
N GLU A 46 -23.76 -12.37 4.38
CA GLU A 46 -24.79 -13.42 4.26
C GLU A 46 -26.17 -12.93 4.73
N LEU A 47 -26.20 -12.08 5.75
CA LEU A 47 -27.42 -11.50 6.30
C LEU A 47 -27.87 -10.23 5.55
N GLY A 48 -27.16 -9.84 4.49
CA GLY A 48 -27.49 -8.66 3.69
C GLY A 48 -27.00 -7.32 4.26
N PHE A 49 -26.15 -7.34 5.29
CA PHE A 49 -25.64 -6.14 5.95
C PHE A 49 -24.14 -5.94 5.68
N SER A 50 -23.69 -4.68 5.57
CA SER A 50 -22.25 -4.38 5.62
C SER A 50 -21.77 -4.28 7.07
N LEU A 51 -20.54 -4.73 7.35
CA LEU A 51 -19.95 -4.65 8.69
C LEU A 51 -19.85 -3.18 9.20
N ASP A 52 -19.66 -2.24 8.28
CA ASP A 52 -19.70 -0.80 8.55
C ASP A 52 -21.08 -0.32 9.04
N GLU A 53 -22.18 -0.92 8.56
CA GLU A 53 -23.54 -0.57 9.01
C GLU A 53 -23.84 -1.12 10.42
N LEU A 54 -23.35 -2.32 10.73
CA LEU A 54 -23.58 -2.97 12.04
C LEU A 54 -22.74 -2.37 13.17
N THR A 55 -21.59 -1.78 12.86
CA THR A 55 -20.70 -1.19 13.88
C THR A 55 -20.98 0.29 14.16
N GLY A 56 -21.92 0.91 13.44
CA GLY A 56 -22.22 2.34 13.57
C GLY A 56 -21.01 3.24 13.25
N GLY A 57 -19.94 2.67 12.71
CA GLY A 57 -18.71 3.37 12.37
C GLY A 57 -18.94 4.17 11.10
N ALA A 58 -18.86 5.50 11.22
CA ALA A 58 -18.87 6.43 10.10
C ALA A 58 -18.12 5.83 8.89
N PRO A 59 -18.68 5.93 7.67
CA PRO A 59 -18.17 5.21 6.51
C PRO A 59 -16.67 5.40 6.44
N ALA A 60 -15.93 4.29 6.57
CA ALA A 60 -14.48 4.29 6.58
C ALA A 60 -14.02 5.21 5.44
N LYS A 61 -13.52 6.38 5.82
CA LYS A 61 -13.19 7.49 4.92
C LYS A 61 -12.42 6.87 3.79
N LYS A 62 -13.09 6.71 2.62
CA LYS A 62 -12.49 6.16 1.40
C LYS A 62 -11.17 6.88 1.32
N THR A 63 -10.07 6.14 1.54
CA THR A 63 -8.73 6.67 1.43
C THR A 63 -8.75 7.36 0.09
N THR A 64 -8.75 8.69 0.12
CA THR A 64 -8.88 9.51 -1.06
C THR A 64 -7.80 9.01 -1.98
N ALA A 65 -8.21 8.30 -3.03
CA ALA A 65 -7.33 7.90 -4.10
C ALA A 65 -6.57 9.18 -4.42
N LYS A 66 -5.26 9.18 -4.12
CA LYS A 66 -4.42 10.37 -4.24
C LYS A 66 -4.76 10.93 -5.61
N LYS A 67 -5.36 12.13 -5.65
CA LYS A 67 -5.72 12.79 -6.90
C LYS A 67 -4.51 12.59 -7.82
N PRO A 68 -4.68 11.99 -9.02
CA PRO A 68 -3.56 11.81 -9.92
C PRO A 68 -2.88 13.17 -10.05
N ALA A 69 -1.55 13.19 -9.84
CA ALA A 69 -0.78 14.43 -9.85
C ALA A 69 -1.17 15.21 -11.11
N LYS A 70 -1.58 16.46 -10.95
CA LYS A 70 -2.01 17.32 -12.05
C LYS A 70 -0.92 17.25 -13.12
N ALA A 71 -1.26 16.73 -14.30
CA ALA A 71 -0.33 16.69 -15.43
C ALA A 71 0.18 18.11 -15.65
N ALA A 72 1.50 18.32 -15.59
CA ALA A 72 2.10 19.63 -15.79
C ALA A 72 2.48 19.85 -17.26
N TYR A 73 2.73 18.76 -17.98
CA TYR A 73 3.10 18.77 -19.39
C TYR A 73 2.32 17.70 -20.18
N ARG A 74 1.92 18.00 -21.41
CA ARG A 74 1.18 17.14 -22.34
C ARG A 74 1.84 17.19 -23.73
N HIS A 75 1.85 16.05 -24.42
CA HIS A 75 2.35 15.96 -25.78
C HIS A 75 1.40 16.68 -26.78
N PRO A 76 1.91 17.46 -27.75
CA PRO A 76 1.11 18.21 -28.73
C PRO A 76 0.30 17.28 -29.64
N ASP A 77 0.90 16.19 -30.13
CA ASP A 77 0.20 15.23 -30.98
C ASP A 77 -0.60 14.14 -30.23
N ASP A 78 -0.39 13.96 -28.92
CA ASP A 78 -0.97 12.83 -28.18
C ASP A 78 -1.39 13.22 -26.75
N ALA A 79 -2.66 13.59 -26.59
CA ALA A 79 -3.22 14.05 -25.33
C ALA A 79 -3.19 13.00 -24.19
N SER A 80 -2.92 11.73 -24.50
CA SER A 80 -2.81 10.64 -23.52
C SER A 80 -1.44 10.61 -22.84
N LYS A 81 -0.39 11.09 -23.52
CA LYS A 81 0.96 11.19 -22.97
C LYS A 81 1.09 12.48 -22.18
N THR A 82 1.05 12.33 -20.85
CA THR A 82 1.23 13.44 -19.91
C THR A 82 2.36 13.17 -18.93
N TRP A 83 2.99 14.23 -18.47
CA TRP A 83 4.06 14.19 -17.48
C TRP A 83 3.78 15.20 -16.38
N ALA A 84 3.76 14.73 -15.13
CA ALA A 84 3.44 15.56 -13.97
C ALA A 84 4.58 16.50 -13.53
N GLY A 85 5.64 16.65 -14.35
CA GLY A 85 6.82 17.48 -14.02
C GLY A 85 7.69 16.92 -12.89
N ARG A 86 7.38 15.72 -12.39
CA ARG A 86 8.13 15.05 -11.30
C ARG A 86 8.68 13.71 -11.78
N GLY A 87 9.95 13.45 -11.48
CA GLY A 87 10.65 12.20 -11.81
C GLY A 87 11.31 12.23 -13.20
N ALA A 88 11.58 11.05 -13.76
CA ALA A 88 12.24 10.93 -15.06
C ALA A 88 11.37 11.51 -16.18
N ARG A 89 11.99 12.33 -17.04
CA ARG A 89 11.34 12.86 -18.25
C ARG A 89 11.01 11.71 -19.22
N PRO A 90 9.79 11.67 -19.78
CA PRO A 90 9.42 10.66 -20.76
C PRO A 90 10.17 10.87 -22.08
N LEU A 91 10.26 9.81 -22.89
CA LEU A 91 11.08 9.79 -24.11
C LEU A 91 10.69 10.89 -25.10
N TRP A 92 9.38 11.11 -25.29
CA TRP A 92 8.86 12.14 -26.18
C TRP A 92 9.28 13.55 -25.80
N LEU A 93 9.39 13.83 -24.50
CA LEU A 93 9.80 15.16 -24.02
C LEU A 93 11.30 15.36 -24.23
N LYS A 94 12.10 14.29 -24.09
CA LYS A 94 13.53 14.33 -24.40
C LYS A 94 13.76 14.54 -25.90
N ASP A 95 13.00 13.85 -26.74
CA ASP A 95 13.08 13.96 -28.20
C ASP A 95 12.67 15.35 -28.70
N ALA A 96 11.60 15.91 -28.13
CA ALA A 96 11.17 17.28 -28.39
C ALA A 96 12.23 18.32 -27.99
N LEU A 97 12.84 18.16 -26.81
CA LEU A 97 13.94 19.02 -26.36
C LEU A 97 15.17 18.90 -27.27
N ASN A 98 15.45 17.70 -27.79
CA ASN A 98 16.55 17.46 -28.73
C ASN A 98 16.26 18.06 -30.12
N SER A 99 14.99 18.12 -30.51
CA SER A 99 14.53 18.77 -31.75
C SER A 99 14.48 20.30 -31.65
N GLY A 100 14.98 20.89 -30.55
CA GLY A 100 15.03 22.35 -30.36
C GLY A 100 13.73 22.98 -29.83
N LYS A 101 12.74 22.17 -29.44
CA LYS A 101 11.49 22.68 -28.84
C LYS A 101 11.70 22.95 -27.35
N SER A 102 11.06 24.00 -26.84
CA SER A 102 11.14 24.39 -25.43
C SER A 102 10.18 23.57 -24.56
N LEU A 103 10.62 23.22 -23.34
CA LEU A 103 9.81 22.50 -22.34
C LEU A 103 8.46 23.20 -22.05
N GLU A 104 8.43 24.53 -22.09
CA GLU A 104 7.25 25.34 -21.81
C GLU A 104 6.14 25.20 -22.87
N ASP A 105 6.47 24.80 -24.11
CA ASP A 105 5.48 24.57 -25.18
C ASP A 105 4.54 23.40 -24.86
N PHE A 106 5.03 22.46 -24.04
CA PHE A 106 4.30 21.26 -23.65
C PHE A 106 3.49 21.45 -22.36
N LYS A 107 3.50 22.63 -21.74
CA LYS A 107 2.89 22.86 -20.43
C LYS A 107 1.35 22.97 -20.54
N VAL A 108 0.62 22.32 -19.63
CA VAL A 108 -0.87 22.31 -19.58
C VAL A 108 -1.42 22.93 -18.29
#